data_AF-A0A7C5JER8-F1
#
_entry.id   AF-A0A7C5JER8-F1
#
_cell.length_a   1.000
_cell.length_b   1.000
_cell.length_c   1.000
_cell.angle_alpha   90.00
_cell.angle_beta   90.00
_cell.angle_gamma   90.00
#
_symmetry.space_group_name_H-M   'P 1'
#
loop_
_entity.id
_entity.type
_entity.pdbx_description
1 polymer ?
#
loop_
_entity_poly.entity_id
_entity_poly.type
_entity_poly.pdbx_seq_one_letter_code
_entity_poly.pdbx_strand_id
1 'polypeptide(L)'
;MRKVLKYQFLFILSLLILASCGKKEQSSTTGWNYNDQKWGGFEKPDYQGQVTGPNLVLIEGGTFTMGNVEQDVTFDWNAVPRRVTVSSFYMDETEVSNIDYKEYLYWLGRVFGESYPEVRINALPDTLVWREELSFNEPFVETYFRHPSYNDYPVVGVSWLQANEYCKWRTDRVNEMILIKKGILNPNPEQKDEDNFNSEAYLANQYEGSVRKNLKDHKTGGERKVRFEDGILLPSYRLPTEA
;
A
#
# COMPACT_ATOMS: atom_id res chain seq x y z
N MET A 1 -38.22 14.11 -49.99
CA MET A 1 -37.00 14.94 -49.84
C MET A 1 -36.53 15.08 -48.39
N ARG A 2 -37.38 15.43 -47.40
CA ARG A 2 -36.97 15.57 -45.98
C ARG A 2 -36.32 14.34 -45.32
N LYS A 3 -36.70 13.11 -45.70
CA LYS A 3 -36.08 11.89 -45.15
C LYS A 3 -34.66 11.65 -45.70
N VAL A 4 -34.44 11.90 -46.99
CA VAL A 4 -33.11 11.77 -47.64
C VAL A 4 -32.11 12.78 -47.08
N LEU A 5 -32.55 14.02 -46.82
CA LEU A 5 -31.72 15.04 -46.18
C LEU A 5 -31.32 14.66 -44.75
N LYS A 6 -32.21 14.00 -43.98
CA LYS A 6 -31.92 13.50 -42.63
C LYS A 6 -30.87 12.38 -42.65
N TYR A 7 -30.95 11.45 -43.60
CA TYR A 7 -29.95 10.38 -43.75
C TYR A 7 -28.58 10.92 -44.20
N GLN A 8 -28.53 11.93 -45.07
CA GLN A 8 -27.29 12.61 -45.45
C GLN A 8 -26.66 13.35 -44.27
N PHE A 9 -27.46 14.02 -43.44
CA PHE A 9 -26.97 14.70 -42.25
C PHE A 9 -26.42 13.72 -41.19
N LEU A 10 -27.08 12.57 -41.00
CA LEU A 10 -26.61 11.48 -40.13
C LEU A 10 -25.29 10.87 -40.63
N PHE A 11 -25.11 10.73 -41.95
CA PHE A 11 -23.88 10.21 -42.54
C PHE A 11 -22.70 11.18 -42.42
N ILE A 12 -22.94 12.49 -42.58
CA ILE A 12 -21.92 13.53 -42.37
C ILE A 12 -21.53 13.61 -40.88
N LEU A 13 -22.50 13.46 -39.98
CA LEU A 13 -22.24 13.41 -38.54
C LEU A 13 -21.41 12.17 -38.14
N SER A 14 -21.65 11.01 -38.75
CA SER A 14 -20.82 9.82 -38.51
C SER A 14 -19.39 9.97 -39.06
N LEU A 15 -19.23 10.66 -40.19
CA LEU A 15 -17.91 11.00 -40.76
C LEU A 15 -17.12 11.98 -39.87
N LEU A 16 -17.79 12.95 -39.25
CA LEU A 16 -17.18 13.89 -38.29
C LEU A 16 -16.74 13.18 -36.99
N ILE A 17 -17.49 12.17 -36.54
CA ILE A 17 -17.12 11.37 -35.36
C ILE A 17 -15.89 10.49 -35.66
N LEU A 18 -15.75 9.97 -36.88
CA LEU A 18 -14.58 9.19 -37.30
C LEU A 18 -13.30 10.04 -37.47
N ALA A 19 -13.43 11.32 -37.85
CA ALA A 19 -12.29 12.23 -38.00
C ALA A 19 -11.70 12.73 -36.67
N SER A 20 -12.42 12.53 -35.55
CA SER A 20 -11.96 12.92 -34.21
C SER A 20 -11.05 11.88 -33.53
N CYS A 21 -10.74 10.76 -34.20
CA CYS A 21 -10.05 9.65 -33.58
C CYS A 21 -8.53 9.68 -33.82
N GLY A 22 -7.75 9.89 -32.75
CA GLY A 22 -6.39 9.35 -32.63
C GLY A 22 -5.21 10.31 -32.81
N LYS A 23 -5.18 11.46 -32.13
CA LYS A 23 -3.89 12.13 -31.90
C LYS A 23 -3.11 11.32 -30.85
N LYS A 24 -1.99 10.73 -31.25
CA LYS A 24 -1.04 10.14 -30.29
C LYS A 24 -0.50 11.23 -29.39
N GLU A 25 -0.43 10.96 -28.09
CA GLU A 25 0.11 11.93 -27.15
C GLU A 25 1.59 12.19 -27.46
N GLN A 26 1.94 13.47 -27.53
CA GLN A 26 3.29 13.95 -27.82
C GLN A 26 3.82 14.74 -26.64
N SER A 27 5.13 14.65 -26.44
CA SER A 27 5.85 15.46 -25.47
C SER A 27 5.78 16.94 -25.81
N SER A 28 5.35 17.76 -24.86
CA SER A 28 5.33 19.22 -25.01
C SER A 28 6.72 19.83 -25.12
N THR A 29 7.74 19.18 -24.55
CA THR A 29 9.11 19.70 -24.51
C THR A 29 9.93 19.23 -25.72
N THR A 30 9.80 17.96 -26.10
CA THR A 30 10.64 17.35 -27.14
C THR A 30 9.90 17.07 -28.45
N GLY A 31 8.56 17.09 -28.45
CA GLY A 31 7.74 16.72 -29.61
C GLY A 31 7.71 15.22 -29.92
N TRP A 32 8.38 14.38 -29.13
CA TRP A 32 8.44 12.93 -29.36
C TRP A 32 7.11 12.27 -28.95
N ASN A 33 6.70 11.24 -29.69
CA ASN A 33 5.50 10.47 -29.37
C ASN A 33 5.72 9.58 -28.14
N TYR A 34 4.75 9.56 -27.23
CA TYR A 34 4.72 8.62 -26.13
C TYR A 34 4.23 7.23 -26.57
N ASN A 35 4.64 6.18 -25.84
CA ASN A 35 4.19 4.80 -26.00
C ASN A 35 4.47 4.18 -27.39
N ASP A 36 5.39 4.78 -28.15
CA ASP A 36 5.77 4.34 -29.49
C ASP A 36 7.17 3.69 -29.49
N GLN A 37 7.21 2.42 -29.91
CA GLN A 37 8.43 1.62 -30.09
C GLN A 37 9.48 2.30 -31.00
N LYS A 38 9.02 3.03 -32.02
CA LYS A 38 9.90 3.68 -33.01
C LYS A 38 10.69 4.85 -32.42
N TRP A 39 10.20 5.47 -31.36
CA TRP A 39 10.77 6.67 -30.74
C TRP A 39 11.44 6.36 -29.39
N GLY A 40 11.94 5.13 -29.24
CA GLY A 40 12.63 4.69 -28.01
C GLY A 40 11.72 4.12 -26.93
N GLY A 41 10.41 4.01 -27.18
CA GLY A 41 9.48 3.32 -26.30
C GLY A 41 9.29 3.98 -24.94
N PHE A 42 9.47 5.30 -24.83
CA PHE A 42 9.21 6.00 -23.58
C PHE A 42 7.73 5.92 -23.23
N GLU A 43 7.44 5.31 -22.09
CA GLU A 43 6.09 5.03 -21.64
C GLU A 43 5.56 6.16 -20.77
N LYS A 44 4.34 6.61 -21.06
CA LYS A 44 3.55 7.44 -20.17
C LYS A 44 2.36 6.59 -19.71
N PRO A 45 2.37 6.07 -18.46
CA PRO A 45 1.24 5.33 -17.93
C PRO A 45 0.03 6.27 -17.78
N ASP A 46 -1.17 5.74 -18.01
CA ASP A 46 -2.41 6.45 -17.73
C ASP A 46 -2.70 6.37 -16.22
N TYR A 47 -2.13 7.33 -15.48
CA TYR A 47 -2.24 7.39 -14.02
C TYR A 47 -3.45 8.23 -13.62
N GLN A 48 -4.50 7.57 -13.14
CA GLN A 48 -5.75 8.20 -12.70
C GLN A 48 -5.73 8.66 -11.23
N GLY A 49 -4.60 8.51 -10.55
CA GLY A 49 -4.43 8.77 -9.12
C GLY A 49 -4.21 7.51 -8.29
N GLN A 50 -3.68 7.69 -7.09
CA GLN A 50 -3.41 6.58 -6.18
C GLN A 50 -4.73 6.05 -5.61
N VAL A 51 -4.94 4.74 -5.71
CA VAL A 51 -6.03 4.08 -4.98
C VAL A 51 -5.65 4.05 -3.50
N THR A 52 -6.60 4.37 -2.62
CA THR A 52 -6.39 4.29 -1.17
C THR A 52 -6.17 2.83 -0.76
N GLY A 53 -5.13 2.58 0.03
CA GLY A 53 -4.94 1.26 0.64
C GLY A 53 -6.04 0.95 1.65
N PRO A 54 -6.13 -0.31 2.10
CA PRO A 54 -7.13 -0.70 3.09
C PRO A 54 -6.91 0.02 4.41
N ASN A 55 -7.99 0.50 5.03
CA ASN A 55 -8.00 1.22 6.31
C ASN A 55 -7.20 2.53 6.34
N LEU A 56 -6.92 3.15 5.19
CA LEU A 56 -6.17 4.40 5.09
C LEU A 56 -7.07 5.61 4.84
N VAL A 57 -6.83 6.69 5.59
CA VAL A 57 -7.43 8.00 5.40
C VAL A 57 -6.39 9.01 4.91
N LEU A 58 -6.78 9.90 4.00
CA LEU A 58 -5.93 10.99 3.53
C LEU A 58 -5.89 12.10 4.58
N ILE A 59 -4.67 12.45 5.01
CA ILE A 59 -4.41 13.63 5.83
C ILE A 59 -3.92 14.75 4.90
N GLU A 60 -4.65 15.86 4.90
CA GLU A 60 -4.29 17.03 4.12
C GLU A 60 -3.01 17.66 4.67
N GLY A 61 -2.05 17.92 3.77
CA GLY A 61 -0.83 18.62 4.08
C GLY A 61 -1.12 20.08 4.42
N GLY A 62 -0.32 20.62 5.33
CA GLY A 62 -0.49 21.97 5.82
C GLY A 62 0.55 22.35 6.85
N THR A 63 0.44 23.58 7.33
CA THR A 63 1.27 24.11 8.39
C THR A 63 0.43 24.25 9.65
N PHE A 64 0.90 23.63 10.75
CA PHE A 64 0.24 23.74 12.04
C PHE A 64 1.28 24.00 13.15
N THR A 65 0.79 24.48 14.30
CA THR A 65 1.63 24.66 15.50
C THR A 65 1.53 23.39 16.33
N MET A 66 2.65 22.67 16.45
CA MET A 66 2.75 21.45 17.24
C MET A 66 3.32 21.75 18.62
N GLY A 67 2.68 21.24 19.67
CA GLY A 67 3.03 21.50 21.06
C GLY A 67 1.89 22.18 21.81
N ASN A 68 2.10 22.44 23.10
CA ASN A 68 1.05 23.05 23.90
C ASN A 68 0.97 24.55 23.60
N VAL A 69 -0.23 25.02 23.22
CA VAL A 69 -0.51 26.44 22.99
C VAL A 69 -1.14 27.10 24.21
N GLU A 70 -1.65 26.29 25.14
CA GLU A 70 -2.27 26.73 26.39
C GLU A 70 -1.32 26.53 27.57
N GLN A 71 -1.54 27.29 28.64
CA GLN A 71 -0.71 27.21 29.83
C GLN A 71 -1.13 26.00 30.66
N ASP A 72 -0.22 25.04 30.81
CA ASP A 72 -0.43 23.87 31.67
C ASP A 72 -0.51 24.29 33.15
N VAL A 73 -1.43 23.68 33.88
CA VAL A 73 -1.70 23.96 35.31
C VAL A 73 -0.50 23.54 36.17
N THR A 74 0.23 22.49 35.76
CA THR A 74 1.45 22.02 36.44
C THR A 74 2.71 22.82 36.07
N PHE A 75 2.61 23.83 35.18
CA PHE A 75 3.75 24.64 34.70
C PHE A 75 4.93 23.82 34.13
N ASP A 76 4.67 22.60 33.65
CA ASP A 76 5.69 21.76 33.04
C ASP A 76 6.04 22.26 31.62
N TRP A 77 7.32 22.58 31.38
CA TRP A 77 7.80 23.11 30.10
C TRP A 77 8.36 22.02 29.18
N ASN A 78 7.61 20.93 28.97
CA ASN A 78 8.03 19.80 28.14
C ASN A 78 7.51 19.85 26.68
N ALA A 79 6.58 20.74 26.35
CA ALA A 79 5.90 20.80 25.05
C ALA A 79 5.97 22.19 24.40
N VAL A 80 7.20 22.68 24.10
CA VAL A 80 7.41 23.99 23.46
C VAL A 80 6.74 24.03 22.07
N PRO A 81 5.82 24.99 21.81
CA PRO A 81 5.11 25.07 20.55
C PRO A 81 6.07 25.43 19.40
N ARG A 82 6.10 24.58 18.37
CA ARG A 82 6.88 24.78 17.14
C ARG A 82 5.98 24.68 15.92
N ARG A 83 6.20 25.55 14.93
CA ARG A 83 5.46 25.49 13.66
C ARG A 83 6.08 24.42 12.76
N VAL A 84 5.27 23.45 12.35
CA VAL A 84 5.68 22.33 11.49
C VAL A 84 4.83 22.36 10.23
N THR A 85 5.47 22.09 9.10
CA THR A 85 4.79 21.89 7.81
C THR A 85 4.96 20.44 7.40
N VAL A 86 3.86 19.79 7.06
CA VAL A 86 3.83 18.38 6.65
C VAL A 86 3.15 18.28 5.29
N SER A 87 3.68 17.46 4.39
CA SER A 87 3.03 17.15 3.11
C SER A 87 1.78 16.30 3.33
N SER A 88 0.85 16.22 2.37
CA SER A 88 -0.27 15.29 2.49
C SER A 88 0.22 13.85 2.50
N PHE A 89 -0.34 13.01 3.36
CA PHE A 89 0.00 11.59 3.47
C PHE A 89 -1.20 10.77 3.91
N TYR A 90 -1.10 9.45 3.81
CA TYR A 90 -2.13 8.54 4.29
C TYR A 90 -1.77 7.99 5.67
N MET A 91 -2.74 7.91 6.57
CA MET A 91 -2.61 7.33 7.90
C MET A 91 -3.71 6.27 8.10
N ASP A 92 -3.45 5.27 8.94
CA ASP A 92 -4.52 4.36 9.34
C ASP A 92 -5.61 5.11 10.11
N GLU A 93 -6.87 4.77 9.84
CA GLU A 93 -8.01 5.36 10.55
C GLU A 93 -8.08 4.92 12.02
N THR A 94 -7.67 3.68 12.29
CA THR A 94 -7.67 3.06 13.63
C THR A 94 -6.31 2.50 13.96
N GLU A 95 -6.06 2.23 15.24
CA GLU A 95 -4.92 1.43 15.66
C GLU A 95 -4.99 0.02 15.06
N VAL A 96 -3.83 -0.66 15.02
CA VAL A 96 -3.76 -2.06 14.60
C VAL A 96 -4.46 -2.92 15.63
N SER A 97 -5.46 -3.69 15.18
CA SER A 97 -6.24 -4.55 16.05
C SER A 97 -5.52 -5.86 16.37
N ASN A 98 -5.95 -6.55 17.43
CA ASN A 98 -5.45 -7.87 17.78
C ASN A 98 -5.69 -8.90 16.65
N ILE A 99 -6.80 -8.80 15.91
CA ILE A 99 -7.07 -9.72 14.80
C ILE A 99 -6.11 -9.52 13.62
N ASP A 100 -5.77 -8.27 13.29
CA ASP A 100 -4.83 -7.96 12.22
C ASP A 100 -3.41 -8.48 12.58
N TYR A 101 -3.00 -8.28 13.84
CA TYR A 101 -1.71 -8.78 14.31
C TYR A 101 -1.68 -10.33 14.38
N LYS A 102 -2.81 -10.97 14.69
CA LYS A 102 -2.93 -12.44 14.60
C LYS A 102 -2.83 -12.94 13.16
N GLU A 103 -3.38 -12.22 12.19
CA GLU A 103 -3.22 -12.54 10.77
C GLU A 103 -1.73 -12.52 10.39
N TYR A 104 -0.99 -11.51 10.84
CA TYR A 104 0.46 -11.44 10.66
C TYR A 104 1.20 -12.64 11.25
N LEU A 105 0.93 -12.98 12.52
CA LEU A 105 1.55 -14.14 13.17
C LEU A 105 1.18 -15.47 12.50
N TYR A 106 -0.05 -15.59 12.02
CA TYR A 106 -0.50 -16.76 11.27
C TYR A 106 0.26 -16.88 9.95
N TRP A 107 0.42 -15.77 9.22
CA TRP A 107 1.21 -15.73 8.00
C TRP A 107 2.67 -16.12 8.25
N LEU A 108 3.31 -15.57 9.28
CA LEU A 108 4.69 -15.93 9.66
C LEU A 108 4.82 -17.43 9.97
N GLY A 109 3.87 -17.98 10.71
CA GLY A 109 3.86 -19.41 11.03
C GLY A 109 3.66 -20.31 9.81
N ARG A 110 2.89 -19.85 8.83
CA ARG A 110 2.68 -20.58 7.57
C ARG A 110 3.90 -20.53 6.66
N VAL A 111 4.54 -19.36 6.51
CA VAL A 111 5.63 -19.14 5.54
C VAL A 111 6.96 -19.63 6.07
N PHE A 112 7.28 -19.33 7.34
CA PHE A 112 8.60 -19.58 7.93
C PHE A 112 8.59 -20.66 9.02
N GLY A 113 7.43 -21.21 9.39
CA GLY A 113 7.32 -22.09 10.57
C GLY A 113 8.11 -23.40 10.47
N GLU A 114 8.37 -23.90 9.26
CA GLU A 114 9.17 -25.13 9.04
C GLU A 114 10.69 -24.84 9.10
N SER A 115 11.13 -23.75 8.48
CA SER A 115 12.55 -23.46 8.28
C SER A 115 13.14 -22.52 9.35
N TYR A 116 12.39 -21.50 9.75
CA TYR A 116 12.83 -20.42 10.65
C TYR A 116 11.75 -20.09 11.70
N PRO A 117 11.45 -21.01 12.64
CA PRO A 117 10.41 -20.80 13.65
C PRO A 117 10.67 -19.59 14.56
N GLU A 118 11.94 -19.19 14.74
CA GLU A 118 12.34 -18.02 15.52
C GLU A 118 11.73 -16.71 15.01
N VAL A 119 11.51 -16.57 13.70
CA VAL A 119 10.92 -15.36 13.11
C VAL A 119 9.54 -15.10 13.72
N ARG A 120 8.72 -16.15 13.84
CA ARG A 120 7.40 -16.06 14.46
C ARG A 120 7.49 -15.83 15.96
N ILE A 121 8.40 -16.52 16.65
CA ILE A 121 8.55 -16.40 18.11
C ILE A 121 8.94 -14.98 18.47
N ASN A 122 9.88 -14.38 17.74
CA ASN A 122 10.33 -13.02 17.95
C ASN A 122 9.26 -11.97 17.64
N ALA A 123 8.27 -12.30 16.81
CA ALA A 123 7.14 -11.43 16.51
C ALA A 123 6.01 -11.49 17.56
N LEU A 124 6.06 -12.42 18.53
CA LEU A 124 5.01 -12.53 19.55
C LEU A 124 4.99 -11.30 20.47
N PRO A 125 3.81 -10.71 20.76
CA PRO A 125 3.70 -9.63 21.73
C PRO A 125 3.98 -10.13 23.16
N ASP A 126 4.52 -9.25 24.00
CA ASP A 126 4.66 -9.51 25.43
C ASP A 126 3.29 -9.39 26.13
N THR A 127 2.74 -10.52 26.54
CA THR A 127 1.47 -10.58 27.28
C THR A 127 1.62 -10.18 28.75
N LEU A 128 2.84 -10.15 29.29
CA LEU A 128 3.11 -9.81 30.69
C LEU A 128 3.06 -8.31 30.96
N VAL A 129 2.92 -7.47 29.92
CA VAL A 129 2.75 -6.01 30.02
C VAL A 129 1.58 -5.60 30.94
N TRP A 130 0.57 -6.48 31.09
CA TRP A 130 -0.57 -6.24 31.97
C TRP A 130 -0.29 -6.49 33.45
N ARG A 131 0.84 -7.13 33.79
CA ARG A 131 1.21 -7.45 35.17
C ARG A 131 1.83 -6.24 35.85
N GLU A 132 1.21 -5.83 36.94
CA GLU A 132 1.72 -4.81 37.85
C GLU A 132 1.41 -5.26 39.29
N GLU A 133 2.32 -5.03 40.23
CA GLU A 133 2.29 -5.63 41.57
C GLU A 133 1.00 -5.38 42.36
N LEU A 134 0.32 -4.25 42.11
CA LEU A 134 -0.91 -3.85 42.80
C LEU A 134 -2.14 -3.77 41.87
N SER A 135 -2.04 -4.30 40.65
CA SER A 135 -3.11 -4.24 39.66
C SER A 135 -3.90 -5.54 39.57
N PHE A 136 -5.22 -5.43 39.37
CA PHE A 136 -6.11 -6.58 39.16
C PHE A 136 -6.26 -6.96 37.67
N ASN A 137 -5.16 -6.86 36.91
CA ASN A 137 -5.14 -7.07 35.45
C ASN A 137 -4.67 -8.47 35.02
N GLU A 138 -4.43 -9.38 35.97
CA GLU A 138 -4.01 -10.77 35.69
C GLU A 138 -4.89 -11.49 34.64
N PRO A 139 -6.23 -11.32 34.60
CA PRO A 139 -7.04 -11.93 33.54
C PRO A 139 -6.60 -11.52 32.12
N PHE A 140 -6.16 -10.27 31.92
CA PHE A 140 -5.76 -9.76 30.61
C PHE A 140 -4.46 -10.38 30.10
N VAL A 141 -3.57 -10.84 30.99
CA VAL A 141 -2.37 -11.59 30.61
C VAL A 141 -2.73 -12.84 29.81
N GLU A 142 -3.84 -13.50 30.18
CA GLU A 142 -4.27 -14.72 29.52
C GLU A 142 -5.22 -14.46 28.36
N THR A 143 -6.16 -13.51 28.53
CA THR A 143 -7.29 -13.35 27.61
C THR A 143 -7.09 -12.26 26.57
N TYR A 144 -6.36 -11.17 26.84
CA TYR A 144 -6.38 -9.98 25.98
C TYR A 144 -5.94 -10.29 24.54
N PHE A 145 -4.77 -10.92 24.38
CA PHE A 145 -4.31 -11.29 23.04
C PHE A 145 -4.97 -12.56 22.51
N ARG A 146 -5.51 -13.45 23.36
CA ARG A 146 -5.94 -14.79 22.92
C ARG A 146 -7.43 -14.91 22.65
N HIS A 147 -8.26 -14.30 23.50
CA HIS A 147 -9.70 -14.49 23.48
C HIS A 147 -10.38 -13.69 22.35
N PRO A 148 -11.37 -14.25 21.63
CA PRO A 148 -12.03 -13.56 20.52
C PRO A 148 -12.72 -12.24 20.86
N SER A 149 -13.16 -12.05 22.11
CA SER A 149 -13.80 -10.80 22.54
C SER A 149 -12.90 -9.57 22.41
N TYR A 150 -11.58 -9.78 22.37
CA TYR A 150 -10.59 -8.72 22.27
C TYR A 150 -10.04 -8.56 20.84
N ASN A 151 -10.60 -9.23 19.84
CA ASN A 151 -10.09 -9.20 18.47
C ASN A 151 -10.03 -7.78 17.88
N ASP A 152 -11.06 -6.96 18.14
CA ASP A 152 -11.16 -5.59 17.61
C ASP A 152 -10.47 -4.55 18.50
N TYR A 153 -9.80 -4.99 19.57
CA TYR A 153 -9.05 -4.11 20.48
C TYR A 153 -7.63 -3.89 19.95
N PRO A 154 -6.99 -2.76 20.27
CA PRO A 154 -5.63 -2.47 19.82
C PRO A 154 -4.64 -3.50 20.35
N VAL A 155 -3.64 -3.85 19.54
CA VAL A 155 -2.53 -4.71 19.96
C VAL A 155 -1.65 -3.99 20.98
N VAL A 156 -1.27 -4.69 22.05
CA VAL A 156 -0.44 -4.17 23.15
C VAL A 156 0.71 -5.13 23.42
N GLY A 157 1.81 -4.62 23.97
CA GLY A 157 3.01 -5.44 24.25
C GLY A 157 3.90 -5.66 23.04
N VAL A 158 3.79 -4.81 22.02
CA VAL A 158 4.64 -4.83 20.83
C VAL A 158 5.77 -3.81 20.94
N SER A 159 6.98 -4.22 20.60
CA SER A 159 8.15 -3.34 20.51
C SER A 159 8.16 -2.55 19.20
N TRP A 160 8.95 -1.48 19.16
CA TRP A 160 9.13 -0.68 17.93
C TRP A 160 9.67 -1.51 16.76
N LEU A 161 10.59 -2.44 17.02
CA LEU A 161 11.11 -3.35 15.99
C LEU A 161 10.02 -4.27 15.43
N GLN A 162 9.18 -4.85 16.30
CA GLN A 162 8.06 -5.68 15.88
C GLN A 162 7.03 -4.89 15.07
N ALA A 163 6.75 -3.65 15.47
CA ALA A 163 5.84 -2.76 14.73
C ALA A 163 6.39 -2.44 13.32
N ASN A 164 7.70 -2.20 13.18
CA ASN A 164 8.32 -1.99 11.88
C ASN A 164 8.27 -3.23 10.96
N GLU A 165 8.52 -4.42 11.51
CA GLU A 165 8.40 -5.66 10.74
C GLU A 165 6.95 -5.94 10.32
N TYR A 166 5.96 -5.57 11.15
CA TYR A 166 4.56 -5.60 10.78
C TYR A 166 4.24 -4.66 9.62
N CYS A 167 4.78 -3.42 9.61
CA CYS A 167 4.60 -2.48 8.51
C CYS A 167 5.19 -3.00 7.19
N LYS A 168 6.36 -3.64 7.22
CA LYS A 168 6.96 -4.30 6.04
C LYS A 168 6.07 -5.41 5.51
N TRP A 169 5.65 -6.32 6.38
CA TRP A 169 4.72 -7.40 6.02
C TRP A 169 3.42 -6.87 5.40
N ARG A 170 2.81 -5.84 6.01
CA ARG A 170 1.58 -5.23 5.49
C ARG A 170 1.81 -4.63 4.10
N THR A 171 2.96 -3.99 3.88
CA THR A 171 3.35 -3.46 2.55
C THR A 171 3.32 -4.56 1.52
N ASP A 172 3.97 -5.68 1.81
CA ASP A 172 4.08 -6.82 0.91
C ASP A 172 2.71 -7.44 0.62
N ARG A 173 1.91 -7.70 1.66
CA ARG A 173 0.57 -8.28 1.51
C ARG A 173 -0.40 -7.40 0.73
N VAL A 174 -0.37 -6.10 0.96
CA VAL A 174 -1.24 -5.16 0.24
C VAL A 174 -0.84 -5.05 -1.22
N ASN A 175 0.47 -4.91 -1.51
CA ASN A 175 0.97 -4.84 -2.88
C ASN A 175 0.73 -6.13 -3.65
N GLU A 176 0.93 -7.29 -3.03
CA GLU A 176 0.60 -8.59 -3.60
C GLU A 176 -0.90 -8.67 -3.96
N MET A 177 -1.78 -8.27 -3.04
CA MET A 177 -3.23 -8.25 -3.26
C MET A 177 -3.62 -7.31 -4.42
N ILE A 178 -2.94 -6.16 -4.56
CA ILE A 178 -3.16 -5.24 -5.69
C ILE A 178 -2.78 -5.90 -7.01
N LEU A 179 -1.62 -6.58 -7.08
CA LEU A 179 -1.17 -7.29 -8.27
C LEU A 179 -2.11 -8.45 -8.63
N ILE A 180 -2.61 -9.19 -7.65
CA ILE A 180 -3.62 -10.25 -7.84
C ILE A 180 -4.93 -9.67 -8.36
N LYS A 181 -5.45 -8.59 -7.75
CA LYS A 181 -6.69 -7.91 -8.18
C LYS A 181 -6.59 -7.36 -9.60
N LYS A 182 -5.40 -6.90 -10.02
CA LYS A 182 -5.11 -6.46 -11.39
C LYS A 182 -4.91 -7.62 -12.37
N GLY A 183 -4.86 -8.87 -11.89
CA GLY A 183 -4.70 -10.06 -12.72
C GLY A 183 -3.27 -10.29 -13.22
N ILE A 184 -2.27 -9.69 -12.55
CA ILE A 184 -0.86 -9.82 -12.91
C ILE A 184 -0.27 -11.07 -12.29
N LEU A 185 -0.53 -11.28 -11.00
CA LEU A 185 -0.14 -12.48 -10.25
C LEU A 185 -1.34 -13.40 -9.99
N ASN A 186 -1.07 -14.69 -9.87
CA ASN A 186 -2.05 -15.66 -9.39
C ASN A 186 -2.00 -15.73 -7.85
N PRO A 187 -3.13 -16.02 -7.18
CA PRO A 187 -3.11 -16.28 -5.74
C PRO A 187 -2.32 -17.57 -5.47
N ASN A 188 -1.27 -17.47 -4.66
CA ASN A 188 -0.46 -18.61 -4.22
C ASN A 188 -0.62 -18.84 -2.71
N PRO A 189 -1.41 -19.86 -2.28
CA PRO A 189 -1.54 -20.19 -0.86
C PRO A 189 -0.33 -20.96 -0.29
N GLU A 190 0.55 -21.48 -1.15
CA GLU A 190 1.66 -22.38 -0.79
C GLU A 190 3.01 -21.67 -0.67
N GLN A 191 3.03 -20.34 -0.55
CA GLN A 191 4.27 -19.57 -0.33
C GLN A 191 5.02 -20.07 0.91
N LYS A 192 6.32 -20.34 0.75
CA LYS A 192 7.26 -20.76 1.80
C LYS A 192 8.60 -20.05 1.65
N ASP A 193 9.22 -19.70 2.77
CA ASP A 193 10.56 -19.10 2.84
C ASP A 193 10.79 -18.00 1.80
N GLU A 194 11.81 -18.15 0.93
CA GLU A 194 12.20 -17.19 -0.10
C GLU A 194 11.16 -17.04 -1.24
N ASP A 195 10.22 -17.98 -1.38
CA ASP A 195 9.17 -17.93 -2.41
C ASP A 195 7.96 -17.07 -1.98
N ASN A 196 8.07 -16.33 -0.87
CA ASN A 196 7.07 -15.34 -0.48
C ASN A 196 7.21 -14.05 -1.30
N PHE A 197 6.09 -13.33 -1.44
CA PHE A 197 6.11 -12.04 -2.13
C PHE A 197 6.75 -10.97 -1.24
N ASN A 198 7.79 -10.31 -1.77
CA ASN A 198 8.40 -9.12 -1.20
C ASN A 198 8.41 -7.98 -2.23
N SER A 199 7.91 -6.81 -1.85
CA SER A 199 7.75 -5.65 -2.73
C SER A 199 9.08 -5.13 -3.26
N GLU A 200 10.10 -5.06 -2.40
CA GLU A 200 11.44 -4.59 -2.77
C GLU A 200 12.13 -5.59 -3.70
N ALA A 201 12.06 -6.89 -3.37
CA ALA A 201 12.62 -7.96 -4.21
C ALA A 201 11.93 -8.03 -5.59
N TYR A 202 10.62 -7.81 -5.64
CA TYR A 202 9.85 -7.76 -6.88
C TYR A 202 10.30 -6.57 -7.76
N LEU A 203 10.42 -5.37 -7.17
CA LEU A 203 10.90 -4.18 -7.88
C LEU A 203 12.37 -4.30 -8.32
N ALA A 204 13.19 -4.99 -7.55
CA ALA A 204 14.59 -5.29 -7.87
C ALA A 204 14.75 -6.40 -8.92
N ASN A 205 13.65 -6.98 -9.43
CA ASN A 205 13.63 -8.13 -10.34
C ASN A 205 14.21 -9.42 -9.76
N GLN A 206 14.34 -9.53 -8.44
CA GLN A 206 14.83 -10.73 -7.75
C GLN A 206 13.72 -11.75 -7.49
N TYR A 207 12.45 -11.31 -7.54
CA TYR A 207 11.27 -12.16 -7.38
C TYR A 207 10.38 -12.14 -8.63
N GLU A 208 9.79 -13.28 -8.98
CA GLU A 208 8.89 -13.44 -10.14
C GLU A 208 7.51 -13.98 -9.75
N GLY A 209 7.45 -14.87 -8.77
CA GLY A 209 6.19 -15.49 -8.32
C GLY A 209 5.42 -16.17 -9.45
N SER A 210 4.14 -16.46 -9.21
CA SER A 210 3.26 -17.08 -10.20
C SER A 210 2.60 -16.03 -11.10
N VAL A 211 3.28 -15.62 -12.16
CA VAL A 211 2.78 -14.62 -13.11
C VAL A 211 1.63 -15.18 -13.95
N ARG A 212 0.53 -14.43 -14.02
CA ARG A 212 -0.59 -14.68 -14.93
C ARG A 212 -0.44 -13.92 -16.24
N LYS A 213 -0.21 -12.61 -16.15
CA LYS A 213 -0.06 -11.73 -17.31
C LYS A 213 0.76 -10.51 -16.95
N ASN A 214 1.87 -10.32 -17.65
CA ASN A 214 2.71 -9.15 -17.50
C ASN A 214 2.19 -7.96 -18.34
N LEU A 215 2.69 -6.77 -18.03
CA LEU A 215 2.38 -5.57 -18.80
C LEU A 215 3.12 -5.61 -20.14
N LYS A 216 2.57 -4.91 -21.13
CA LYS A 216 3.25 -4.79 -22.43
C LYS A 216 4.44 -3.85 -22.30
N ASP A 217 5.59 -4.26 -22.80
CA ASP A 217 6.75 -3.39 -22.95
C ASP A 217 6.67 -2.65 -24.28
N HIS A 218 6.65 -1.31 -24.24
CA HIS A 218 6.66 -0.45 -25.41
C HIS A 218 8.07 -0.17 -25.94
N LYS A 219 9.12 -0.64 -25.24
CA LYS A 219 10.53 -0.57 -25.69
C LYS A 219 10.99 -1.80 -26.44
N THR A 220 10.47 -2.99 -26.14
CA THR A 220 10.82 -4.22 -26.87
C THR A 220 9.65 -4.84 -27.61
N GLY A 221 8.42 -4.40 -27.33
CA GLY A 221 7.19 -5.01 -27.83
C GLY A 221 6.81 -6.31 -27.13
N GLY A 222 7.63 -6.78 -26.16
CA GLY A 222 7.39 -7.97 -25.37
C GLY A 222 6.55 -7.69 -24.12
N GLU A 223 6.79 -8.48 -23.08
CA GLU A 223 6.17 -8.32 -21.78
C GLU A 223 7.19 -7.86 -20.73
N ARG A 224 6.75 -7.03 -19.78
CA ARG A 224 7.55 -6.53 -18.65
C ARG A 224 6.77 -6.63 -17.34
N LYS A 225 7.51 -6.73 -16.24
CA LYS A 225 6.95 -6.64 -14.88
C LYS A 225 6.40 -5.25 -14.60
N VAL A 226 5.57 -5.16 -13.56
CA VAL A 226 5.15 -3.88 -13.01
C VAL A 226 6.34 -3.20 -12.38
N ARG A 227 6.50 -1.92 -12.67
CA ARG A 227 7.48 -1.07 -12.01
C ARG A 227 6.77 -0.08 -11.10
N PHE A 228 7.53 0.57 -10.23
CA PHE A 228 6.98 1.58 -9.34
C PHE A 228 6.39 2.78 -10.12
N GLU A 229 6.99 3.13 -11.26
CA GLU A 229 6.53 4.25 -12.10
C GLU A 229 5.16 4.03 -12.75
N ASP A 230 4.69 2.78 -12.80
CA ASP A 230 3.35 2.47 -13.33
C ASP A 230 2.23 2.96 -12.40
N GLY A 231 2.56 3.35 -11.16
CA GLY A 231 1.61 3.88 -10.18
C GLY A 231 0.59 2.85 -9.69
N ILE A 232 0.85 1.55 -9.92
CA ILE A 232 -0.01 0.45 -9.49
C ILE A 232 0.27 0.10 -8.03
N LEU A 233 1.55 0.03 -7.65
CA LEU A 233 1.98 -0.34 -6.30
C LEU A 233 1.85 0.84 -5.34
N LEU A 234 1.64 0.54 -4.07
CA LEU A 234 1.66 1.52 -2.99
C LEU A 234 3.08 1.67 -2.42
N PRO A 235 3.44 2.87 -1.93
CA PRO A 235 4.62 3.05 -1.08
C PRO A 235 4.55 2.18 0.17
N SER A 236 5.70 1.96 0.81
CA SER A 236 5.77 1.20 2.04
C SER A 236 5.06 1.89 3.21
N TYR A 237 4.41 1.08 4.05
CA TYR A 237 3.92 1.52 5.34
C TYR A 237 5.11 1.73 6.27
N ARG A 238 5.06 2.79 7.08
CA ARG A 238 6.13 3.15 8.02
C ARG A 238 5.55 3.83 9.26
N LEU A 239 6.28 3.80 10.36
CA LEU A 239 5.89 4.47 11.59
C LEU A 239 6.08 5.99 11.49
N PRO A 240 5.27 6.80 12.20
CA PRO A 240 5.35 8.26 12.14
C PRO A 240 6.71 8.86 12.55
N THR A 241 7.51 8.13 13.33
CA THR A 241 8.83 8.58 13.80
C THR A 241 9.90 8.60 12.72
N GLU A 242 9.66 7.96 11.57
CA GLU A 242 10.60 7.86 10.43
C GLU A 242 10.25 8.82 9.28
N ALA A 243 9.28 9.72 9.49
CA ALA A 243 8.77 10.66 8.50
C ALA A 243 9.61 11.94 8.39
#